data_AF-A0A9P9IEP2-F1
#
_entry.id   AF-A0A9P9IEP2-F1
#
_cell.length_a   1.000
_cell.length_b   1.000
_cell.length_c   1.000
_cell.angle_alpha   90.00
_cell.angle_beta   90.00
_cell.angle_gamma   90.00
#
_symmetry.space_group_name_H-M   'P 1'
#
loop_
_entity.id
_entity.type
_entity.pdbx_description
1 polymer ?
#
loop_
_entity_poly.entity_id
_entity_poly.type
_entity_poly.pdbx_seq_one_letter_code
_entity_poly.pdbx_strand_id
1 'polypeptide(L)'
;LTEVQQPANTLPAPGDDTTLVLIALGRGTQNYTCGNASDTAKPTQIGAVADLFNVSCAVASGTLGSITEDAAAVGTHWFVDTTTPDFDIIGLGNTQAKKVADMASPEAGNIAWLKLDAKPESSTSAVKSIYRLHTVGGLAPSSCANVTPGETITVAYEAQYWVYA
;
A
#
# COMPACT_ATOMS: atom_id res chain seq x y z
N LEU A 1 -7.40 3.18 18.92
CA LEU A 1 -6.47 2.24 18.25
C LEU A 1 -5.21 1.94 19.06
N THR A 2 -5.06 2.46 20.29
CA THR A 2 -3.84 2.36 21.11
C THR A 2 -3.41 0.94 21.49
N GLU A 3 -4.34 -0.01 21.52
CA GLU A 3 -4.04 -1.42 21.82
C GLU A 3 -3.86 -2.28 20.56
N VAL A 4 -4.15 -1.73 19.38
CA VAL A 4 -4.07 -2.47 18.11
C VAL A 4 -2.62 -2.50 17.66
N GLN A 5 -2.04 -3.70 17.64
CA GLN A 5 -0.66 -3.93 17.19
C GLN A 5 -0.63 -4.38 15.73
N GLN A 6 0.42 -3.98 15.02
CA GLN A 6 0.68 -4.52 13.68
C GLN A 6 0.84 -6.06 13.74
N PRO A 7 0.54 -6.77 12.65
CA PRO A 7 0.97 -8.16 12.49
C PRO A 7 2.49 -8.28 12.67
N ALA A 8 2.95 -9.44 13.15
CA ALA A 8 4.37 -9.74 13.30
C ALA A 8 5.11 -9.54 11.97
N ASN A 9 6.17 -8.73 11.99
CA ASN A 9 6.93 -8.36 10.81
C ASN A 9 8.36 -7.92 11.18
N THR A 10 9.23 -7.74 10.19
CA THR A 10 10.63 -7.33 10.37
C THR A 10 10.89 -5.89 9.91
N LEU A 11 9.85 -5.11 9.63
CA LEU A 11 9.99 -3.71 9.27
C LEU A 11 10.39 -2.90 10.51
N PRO A 12 11.10 -1.76 10.35
CA PRO A 12 11.36 -0.86 11.45
C PRO A 12 10.05 -0.46 12.14
N ALA A 13 10.04 -0.45 13.47
CA ALA A 13 8.85 -0.08 14.23
C ALA A 13 8.42 1.38 13.96
N PRO A 14 7.13 1.72 14.20
CA PRO A 14 6.68 3.11 14.24
C PRO A 14 7.52 3.91 15.25
N GLY A 15 7.70 5.21 14.98
CA GLY A 15 8.41 6.09 15.91
C GLY A 15 7.67 6.22 17.23
N ASP A 16 8.40 6.35 18.33
CA ASP A 16 7.86 6.45 19.69
C ASP A 16 6.94 7.69 19.88
N ASP A 17 7.08 8.70 19.02
CA ASP A 17 6.33 9.95 19.00
C ASP A 17 5.13 9.92 18.03
N THR A 18 4.70 8.72 17.63
CA THR A 18 3.61 8.53 16.67
C THR A 18 2.48 7.70 17.25
N THR A 19 1.26 7.95 16.78
CA THR A 19 0.08 7.19 17.17
C THR A 19 -0.62 6.61 15.96
N LEU A 20 -1.18 5.41 16.10
CA LEU A 20 -1.97 4.79 15.04
C LEU A 20 -3.31 5.55 14.92
N VAL A 21 -3.50 6.26 13.81
CA VAL A 21 -4.67 7.12 13.58
C VAL A 21 -5.70 6.48 12.63
N LEU A 22 -5.28 5.58 11.76
CA LEU A 22 -6.14 4.90 10.80
C LEU A 22 -5.55 3.55 10.38
N ILE A 23 -6.42 2.56 10.22
CA ILE A 23 -6.14 1.38 9.40
C ILE A 23 -7.13 1.39 8.23
N ALA A 24 -6.60 1.41 7.01
CA ALA A 24 -7.39 1.40 5.79
C ALA A 24 -7.14 0.13 4.98
N LEU A 25 -8.19 -0.45 4.41
CA LEU A 25 -8.07 -1.45 3.36
C LEU A 25 -7.94 -0.72 2.02
N GLY A 26 -6.82 -0.91 1.34
CA GLY A 26 -6.65 -0.49 -0.04
C GLY A 26 -7.09 -1.60 -0.99
N ARG A 27 -7.95 -1.26 -1.95
CA ARG A 27 -8.33 -2.14 -3.07
C ARG A 27 -8.01 -1.46 -4.38
N GLY A 28 -7.24 -2.12 -5.24
CA GLY A 28 -6.91 -1.54 -6.54
C GLY A 28 -5.95 -2.38 -7.35
N THR A 29 -5.02 -1.73 -8.06
CA THR A 29 -4.07 -2.39 -8.95
C THR A 29 -2.62 -1.96 -8.69
N GLN A 30 -1.73 -2.94 -8.85
CA GLN A 30 -0.31 -2.72 -9.05
C GLN A 30 -0.04 -2.63 -10.55
N ASN A 31 0.73 -1.63 -10.94
CA ASN A 31 0.97 -1.32 -12.34
C ASN A 31 2.44 -1.58 -12.69
N TYR A 32 2.65 -2.34 -13.76
CA TYR A 32 3.97 -2.74 -14.25
C TYR A 32 4.11 -2.43 -15.73
N THR A 33 5.35 -2.38 -16.22
CA THR A 33 5.64 -2.30 -17.66
C THR A 33 6.86 -3.14 -18.03
N CYS A 34 6.98 -3.42 -19.31
CA CYS A 34 8.10 -4.16 -19.90
C CYS A 34 8.80 -3.30 -20.94
N GLY A 35 10.14 -3.25 -20.89
CA GLY A 35 10.95 -2.56 -21.89
C GLY A 35 11.15 -3.36 -23.18
N ASN A 36 10.97 -4.68 -23.12
CA ASN A 36 11.00 -5.59 -24.26
C ASN A 36 10.09 -6.81 -24.00
N ALA A 37 9.66 -7.48 -25.07
CA ALA A 37 8.98 -8.76 -24.98
C ALA A 37 10.05 -9.87 -24.85
N SER A 38 10.11 -10.52 -23.69
CA SER A 38 11.10 -11.56 -23.41
C SER A 38 10.66 -12.47 -22.27
N ASP A 39 10.92 -13.77 -22.41
CA ASP A 39 10.65 -14.79 -21.39
C ASP A 39 11.56 -14.66 -20.16
N THR A 40 12.67 -13.93 -20.26
CA THR A 40 13.63 -13.73 -19.18
C THR A 40 13.59 -12.33 -18.57
N ALA A 41 12.98 -11.37 -19.26
CA ALA A 41 12.80 -10.03 -18.73
C ALA A 41 11.69 -10.01 -17.70
N LYS A 42 11.93 -9.35 -16.56
CA LYS A 42 10.93 -9.16 -15.51
C LYS A 42 10.24 -7.80 -15.67
N PRO A 43 8.92 -7.72 -15.47
CA PRO A 43 8.23 -6.44 -15.46
C PRO A 43 8.77 -5.50 -14.37
N THR A 44 8.88 -4.23 -14.70
CA THR A 44 9.27 -3.17 -13.77
C THR A 44 8.02 -2.52 -13.18
N GLN A 45 7.98 -2.32 -11.87
CA GLN A 45 6.89 -1.59 -11.21
C GLN A 45 6.93 -0.11 -11.61
N ILE A 46 5.79 0.43 -12.02
CA ILE A 46 5.64 1.84 -12.40
C ILE A 46 4.65 2.60 -11.52
N GLY A 47 3.92 1.90 -10.65
CA GLY A 47 3.07 2.53 -9.64
C GLY A 47 1.97 1.62 -9.12
N ALA A 48 1.03 2.23 -8.41
CA ALA A 48 -0.17 1.60 -7.88
C ALA A 48 -1.31 2.61 -7.90
N VAL A 49 -2.54 2.14 -7.95
CA VAL A 49 -3.75 2.94 -7.70
C VAL A 49 -4.67 2.11 -6.81
N ALA A 50 -5.27 2.70 -5.78
CA ALA A 50 -6.26 2.05 -4.94
C ALA A 50 -7.23 3.03 -4.28
N ASP A 51 -8.46 2.56 -4.08
CA ASP A 51 -9.41 3.19 -3.17
C ASP A 51 -9.15 2.67 -1.75
N LEU A 52 -9.28 3.56 -0.76
CA LEU A 52 -9.02 3.28 0.65
C LEU A 52 -10.34 3.22 1.42
N PHE A 53 -10.54 2.18 2.21
CA PHE A 53 -11.74 1.97 3.04
C PHE A 53 -11.34 1.88 4.51
N ASN A 54 -12.06 2.54 5.41
CA ASN A 54 -11.69 2.50 6.83
C ASN A 54 -12.05 1.16 7.46
N VAL A 55 -11.05 0.44 7.95
CA VAL A 55 -11.20 -0.88 8.61
C VAL A 55 -10.74 -0.87 10.06
N SER A 56 -10.46 0.32 10.61
CA SER A 56 -9.94 0.50 11.96
C SER A 56 -10.76 -0.25 13.02
N CYS A 57 -12.10 -0.16 12.91
CA CYS A 57 -13.00 -0.84 13.84
C CYS A 57 -12.93 -2.36 13.67
N ALA A 58 -13.03 -2.86 12.43
CA ALA A 58 -13.01 -4.29 12.13
C ALA A 58 -11.71 -4.99 12.53
N VAL A 59 -10.57 -4.30 12.35
CA VAL A 59 -9.27 -4.80 12.82
C VAL A 59 -9.21 -4.80 14.35
N ALA A 60 -9.67 -3.71 15.00
CA ALA A 60 -9.66 -3.61 16.46
C ALA A 60 -10.56 -4.66 17.13
N SER A 61 -11.68 -5.03 16.53
CA SER A 61 -12.59 -6.07 17.04
C SER A 61 -12.19 -7.49 16.63
N GLY A 62 -11.17 -7.67 15.78
CA GLY A 62 -10.78 -8.98 15.25
C GLY A 62 -11.81 -9.59 14.30
N THR A 63 -12.72 -8.79 13.73
CA THR A 63 -13.84 -9.24 12.88
C THR A 63 -13.64 -8.87 11.41
N LEU A 64 -12.41 -8.82 10.94
CA LEU A 64 -12.09 -8.60 9.52
C LEU A 64 -12.92 -9.55 8.63
N GLY A 65 -13.77 -8.97 7.79
CA GLY A 65 -14.66 -9.69 6.86
C GLY A 65 -16.08 -9.99 7.36
N SER A 66 -16.48 -9.59 8.57
CA SER A 66 -17.80 -9.97 9.12
C SER A 66 -18.86 -8.86 9.16
N ILE A 67 -18.56 -7.59 8.88
CA ILE A 67 -19.58 -6.53 8.92
C ILE A 67 -19.15 -5.38 8.04
N THR A 68 -20.07 -4.99 7.16
CA THR A 68 -20.08 -3.82 6.28
C THR A 68 -18.95 -2.82 6.57
N GLU A 69 -17.86 -2.98 5.82
CA GLU A 69 -16.87 -1.92 5.57
C GLU A 69 -17.66 -0.64 5.21
N ASP A 70 -17.26 0.53 5.69
CA ASP A 70 -17.87 1.78 5.25
C ASP A 70 -17.91 1.75 3.71
N ALA A 71 -19.12 1.70 3.13
CA ALA A 71 -19.27 1.45 1.69
C ALA A 71 -18.66 2.57 0.84
N ALA A 72 -18.37 3.72 1.46
CA ALA A 72 -17.68 4.83 0.84
C ALA A 72 -16.17 4.74 1.11
N ALA A 73 -15.38 4.91 0.04
CA ALA A 73 -13.96 5.14 0.18
C ALA A 73 -13.70 6.36 1.06
N VAL A 74 -12.75 6.23 1.99
CA VAL A 74 -12.26 7.32 2.86
C VAL A 74 -11.06 8.04 2.27
N GLY A 75 -10.63 7.64 1.08
CA GLY A 75 -9.51 8.24 0.39
C GLY A 75 -9.07 7.42 -0.81
N THR A 76 -8.02 7.91 -1.46
CA THR A 76 -7.37 7.21 -2.57
C THR A 76 -5.86 7.22 -2.39
N HIS A 77 -5.22 6.24 -3.02
CA HIS A 77 -3.78 6.10 -3.08
C HIS A 77 -3.37 5.98 -4.54
N TRP A 78 -2.37 6.76 -4.97
CA TRP A 78 -1.77 6.62 -6.28
C TRP A 78 -0.26 6.92 -6.23
N PHE A 79 0.42 6.83 -7.37
CA PHE A 79 1.81 7.23 -7.51
C PHE A 79 1.89 8.49 -8.37
N VAL A 80 2.50 9.56 -7.85
CA VAL A 80 2.70 10.82 -8.60
C VAL A 80 3.91 10.77 -9.53
N ASP A 81 4.85 9.88 -9.22
CA ASP A 81 5.98 9.45 -10.05
C ASP A 81 6.27 7.97 -9.74
N THR A 82 7.24 7.35 -10.39
CA THR A 82 7.54 5.91 -10.21
C THR A 82 8.00 5.49 -8.81
N THR A 83 8.26 6.45 -7.92
CA THR A 83 8.84 6.24 -6.58
C THR A 83 8.05 6.89 -5.44
N THR A 84 7.14 7.82 -5.75
CA THR A 84 6.41 8.62 -4.76
C THR A 84 4.96 8.16 -4.67
N PRO A 85 4.62 7.27 -3.71
CA PRO A 85 3.25 7.04 -3.34
C PRO A 85 2.64 8.30 -2.71
N ASP A 86 1.42 8.60 -3.09
CA ASP A 86 0.58 9.68 -2.60
C ASP A 86 -0.71 9.07 -2.01
N PHE A 87 -1.13 9.58 -0.86
CA PHE A 87 -2.35 9.19 -0.16
C PHE A 87 -3.16 10.46 0.09
N ASP A 88 -4.39 10.51 -0.39
CA ASP A 88 -5.34 11.55 -0.05
C ASP A 88 -6.47 10.96 0.77
N ILE A 89 -6.47 11.23 2.07
CA ILE A 89 -7.36 10.62 3.04
C ILE A 89 -8.25 11.70 3.66
N ILE A 90 -9.56 11.52 3.54
CA ILE A 90 -10.57 12.43 4.08
C ILE A 90 -10.36 12.56 5.59
N GLY A 91 -10.17 13.80 6.05
CA GLY A 91 -9.95 14.12 7.47
C GLY A 91 -8.49 14.08 7.92
N LEU A 92 -7.58 13.44 7.18
CA LEU A 92 -6.12 13.50 7.44
C LEU A 92 -5.39 14.44 6.48
N GLY A 93 -5.87 14.57 5.25
CA GLY A 93 -5.24 15.34 4.19
C GLY A 93 -4.34 14.49 3.30
N ASN A 94 -3.50 15.18 2.52
CA ASN A 94 -2.58 14.57 1.56
C ASN A 94 -1.25 14.19 2.25
N THR A 95 -0.76 12.99 1.94
CA THR A 95 0.54 12.49 2.35
C THR A 95 1.27 11.93 1.15
N GLN A 96 2.33 12.61 0.72
CA GLN A 96 3.33 11.98 -0.14
C GLN A 96 4.35 11.25 0.72
N ALA A 97 4.78 10.07 0.31
CA ALA A 97 5.71 9.27 1.08
C ALA A 97 6.86 8.74 0.21
N LYS A 98 7.84 8.12 0.88
CA LYS A 98 8.94 7.39 0.25
C LYS A 98 9.08 6.03 0.91
N LYS A 99 9.42 5.01 0.11
CA LYS A 99 9.78 3.69 0.65
C LYS A 99 11.08 3.79 1.46
N VAL A 100 11.06 3.25 2.68
CA VAL A 100 12.25 3.20 3.55
C VAL A 100 12.70 1.78 3.87
N ALA A 101 11.76 0.84 3.93
CA ALA A 101 12.07 -0.57 4.09
C ALA A 101 10.99 -1.42 3.41
N ASP A 102 11.38 -2.64 3.06
CA ASP A 102 10.46 -3.67 2.60
C ASP A 102 10.83 -5.04 3.14
N MET A 103 9.86 -5.94 3.14
CA MET A 103 10.05 -7.36 3.37
C MET A 103 9.11 -8.16 2.49
N ALA A 104 9.45 -9.41 2.19
CA ALA A 104 8.54 -10.31 1.51
C ALA A 104 7.23 -10.46 2.31
N SER A 105 6.10 -10.56 1.61
CA SER A 105 4.85 -10.96 2.27
C SER A 105 5.04 -12.36 2.87
N PRO A 106 4.54 -12.64 4.08
CA PRO A 106 4.59 -13.97 4.68
C PRO A 106 3.93 -15.05 3.81
N GLU A 107 2.95 -14.65 3.01
CA GLU A 107 2.27 -15.52 2.05
C GLU A 107 2.83 -15.31 0.64
N ALA A 108 3.16 -16.41 -0.04
CA ALA A 108 3.66 -16.38 -1.40
C ALA A 108 2.59 -15.90 -2.38
N GLY A 109 3.02 -15.26 -3.49
CA GLY A 109 2.11 -14.73 -4.51
C GLY A 109 1.62 -13.31 -4.25
N ASN A 110 2.03 -12.70 -3.13
CA ASN A 110 1.61 -11.36 -2.73
C ASN A 110 2.76 -10.36 -2.83
N ILE A 111 2.44 -9.09 -3.11
CA ILE A 111 3.43 -8.01 -3.10
C ILE A 111 4.05 -7.80 -1.72
N ALA A 112 5.29 -7.31 -1.70
CA ALA A 112 6.05 -7.04 -0.49
C ALA A 112 5.30 -6.13 0.50
N TRP A 113 5.54 -6.34 1.79
CA TRP A 113 5.14 -5.39 2.83
C TRP A 113 6.14 -4.23 2.86
N LEU A 114 5.64 -3.03 3.12
CA LEU A 114 6.43 -1.80 3.02
C LEU A 114 6.30 -0.97 4.30
N LYS A 115 7.40 -0.32 4.66
CA LYS A 115 7.37 0.90 5.48
C LYS A 115 7.61 2.10 4.59
N LEU A 116 6.73 3.09 4.72
CA LEU A 116 6.81 4.36 4.02
C LEU A 116 6.95 5.49 5.06
N ASP A 117 7.86 6.42 4.81
CA ASP A 117 7.97 7.66 5.60
C ASP A 117 7.40 8.82 4.80
N ALA A 118 6.64 9.68 5.46
CA ALA A 118 6.07 10.87 4.85
C ALA A 118 7.17 11.85 4.40
N LYS A 119 6.88 12.57 3.32
CA LYS A 119 7.64 13.71 2.83
C LYS A 119 6.91 14.97 3.31
N PRO A 120 7.28 15.54 4.48
CA PRO A 120 6.51 16.62 5.09
C PRO A 120 6.43 17.86 4.19
N GLU A 121 7.50 18.15 3.44
CA GLU A 121 7.57 19.32 2.54
C GLU A 121 6.58 19.26 1.36
N SER A 122 6.07 18.06 1.04
CA SER A 122 5.10 17.84 -0.05
C SER A 122 3.79 17.22 0.45
N SER A 123 3.55 17.27 1.76
CA SER A 123 2.34 16.75 2.41
C SER A 123 1.57 17.86 3.11
N THR A 124 0.26 17.73 3.19
CA THR A 124 -0.60 18.64 3.98
C THR A 124 -1.04 18.02 5.30
N SER A 125 -0.95 16.70 5.43
CA SER A 125 -1.29 15.93 6.62
C SER A 125 -0.21 15.99 7.71
N ALA A 126 -0.58 15.61 8.93
CA ALA A 126 0.36 15.34 10.03
C ALA A 126 0.95 13.91 10.02
N VAL A 127 0.63 13.10 9.01
CA VAL A 127 1.10 11.70 8.92
C VAL A 127 2.62 11.67 8.84
N LYS A 128 3.24 10.78 9.62
CA LYS A 128 4.69 10.57 9.66
C LYS A 128 5.13 9.28 8.99
N SER A 129 4.34 8.21 9.12
CA SER A 129 4.64 6.93 8.47
C SER A 129 3.39 6.14 8.11
N ILE A 130 3.50 5.35 7.04
CA ILE A 130 2.45 4.47 6.54
C ILE A 130 3.06 3.10 6.29
N TYR A 131 2.40 2.05 6.79
CA TYR A 131 2.83 0.67 6.56
C TYR A 131 1.84 -0.02 5.64
N ARG A 132 2.35 -0.70 4.61
CA ARG A 132 1.57 -1.62 3.78
C ARG A 132 1.78 -3.04 4.28
N LEU A 133 0.75 -3.64 4.86
CA LEU A 133 0.75 -4.96 5.51
C LEU A 133 -0.40 -5.81 4.96
N HIS A 134 -0.43 -7.11 5.28
CA HIS A 134 -1.51 -8.03 4.86
C HIS A 134 -1.87 -7.92 3.36
N THR A 135 -0.85 -7.90 2.52
CA THR A 135 -1.01 -7.81 1.07
C THR A 135 -1.57 -9.11 0.49
N VAL A 136 -2.49 -8.98 -0.47
CA VAL A 136 -3.07 -10.07 -1.27
C VAL A 136 -2.97 -9.70 -2.74
N GLY A 137 -2.36 -10.57 -3.55
CA GLY A 137 -2.17 -10.37 -4.98
C GLY A 137 -1.16 -9.26 -5.32
N GLY A 138 -1.35 -8.65 -6.49
CA GLY A 138 -0.53 -7.58 -7.02
C GLY A 138 0.84 -7.98 -7.56
N LEU A 139 1.25 -9.25 -7.43
CA LEU A 139 2.58 -9.69 -7.83
C LEU A 139 2.73 -9.59 -9.36
N ALA A 140 3.87 -9.06 -9.81
CA ALA A 140 4.18 -9.00 -11.23
C ALA A 140 4.17 -10.40 -11.87
N PRO A 141 3.77 -10.52 -13.15
CA PRO A 141 4.03 -11.72 -13.93
C PRO A 141 5.51 -12.14 -13.86
N SER A 142 5.77 -13.44 -13.99
CA SER A 142 7.12 -13.99 -13.93
C SER A 142 8.02 -13.54 -15.08
N SER A 143 7.44 -13.09 -16.19
CA SER A 143 8.15 -12.63 -17.37
C SER A 143 7.36 -11.59 -18.17
N CYS A 144 8.06 -10.91 -19.07
CA CYS A 144 7.50 -10.03 -20.11
C CYS A 144 7.14 -10.79 -21.39
N ALA A 145 6.91 -12.11 -21.29
CA ALA A 145 6.49 -12.92 -22.43
C ALA A 145 5.15 -12.43 -22.95
N ASN A 146 5.06 -12.19 -24.26
CA ASN A 146 3.83 -11.73 -24.92
C ASN A 146 3.29 -10.38 -24.40
N VAL A 147 4.12 -9.57 -23.73
CA VAL A 147 3.76 -8.20 -23.35
C VAL A 147 4.30 -7.24 -24.40
N THR A 148 3.45 -6.35 -24.91
CA THR A 148 3.91 -5.30 -25.82
C THR A 148 4.83 -4.33 -25.05
N PRO A 149 6.04 -4.01 -25.55
CA PRO A 149 6.90 -3.06 -24.88
C PRO A 149 6.22 -1.70 -24.66
N GLY A 150 6.31 -1.18 -23.44
CA GLY A 150 5.65 0.07 -23.03
C GLY A 150 4.17 -0.07 -22.65
N GLU A 151 3.57 -1.26 -22.78
CA GLU A 151 2.22 -1.51 -22.28
C GLU A 151 2.19 -1.54 -20.75
N THR A 152 1.06 -1.13 -20.17
CA THR A 152 0.82 -1.22 -18.72
C THR A 152 0.13 -2.53 -18.39
N ILE A 153 0.80 -3.35 -17.59
CA ILE A 153 0.22 -4.55 -16.99
C ILE A 153 -0.39 -4.13 -15.66
N THR A 154 -1.70 -4.36 -15.50
CA THR A 154 -2.42 -4.11 -14.24
C THR A 154 -2.70 -5.43 -13.54
N VAL A 155 -2.33 -5.52 -12.26
CA VAL A 155 -2.56 -6.71 -11.43
C VAL A 155 -3.33 -6.28 -10.19
N ALA A 156 -4.52 -6.85 -9.99
CA ALA A 156 -5.35 -6.54 -8.84
C ALA A 156 -4.62 -6.87 -7.52
N TYR A 157 -4.76 -6.01 -6.53
CA TYR A 157 -4.23 -6.22 -5.18
C TYR A 157 -5.16 -5.66 -4.11
N GLU A 158 -5.02 -6.22 -2.92
CA GLU A 158 -5.52 -5.64 -1.68
C GLU A 158 -4.38 -5.52 -0.68
N ALA A 159 -4.47 -4.55 0.23
CA ALA A 159 -3.52 -4.41 1.34
C ALA A 159 -4.12 -3.60 2.49
N GLN A 160 -3.62 -3.82 3.70
CA GLN A 160 -3.88 -2.92 4.82
C GLN A 160 -2.83 -1.80 4.86
N TYR A 161 -3.29 -0.57 5.01
CA TYR A 161 -2.49 0.63 5.21
C TYR A 161 -2.66 1.11 6.65
N TRP A 162 -1.59 0.99 7.43
CA TRP A 162 -1.56 1.42 8.83
C TRP A 162 -0.88 2.78 8.92
N VAL A 163 -1.65 3.80 9.28
CA VAL A 163 -1.26 5.21 9.20
C VAL A 163 -0.94 5.76 10.58
N TYR A 164 0.25 6.33 10.73
CA TYR A 164 0.74 6.89 11.99
C TYR A 164 1.02 8.38 11.85
N ALA A 165 0.54 9.17 12.81
CA ALA A 165 0.74 10.62 12.93
C ALA A 165 1.25 10.98 14.33
#